data_AF-A0A1Y5GF31-F1
#
_entry.id   AF-A0A1Y5GF31-F1
#
_cell.length_a   1.000
_cell.length_b   1.000
_cell.length_c   1.000
_cell.angle_alpha   90.00
_cell.angle_beta   90.00
_cell.angle_gamma   90.00
#
_symmetry.space_group_name_H-M   'P 1'
#
loop_
_entity.id
_entity.type
_entity.pdbx_description
1 polymer ?
#
loop_
_entity_poly.entity_id
_entity_poly.type
_entity_poly.pdbx_seq_one_letter_code
_entity_poly.pdbx_strand_id
1 'polypeptide(L)'
;MRRYQYNKTFLFYNEMAALIRDLKKFEEFSWLKAFDSAASQQVARDLETALKNSFTEGRLQQFPTFKISFKQKKLHNDSFRCVNNSNCIRVEKCAIGIPKIGKVAIVLHRKLASKIKTATVQMRHGKWEVLLTQEVECKAAKRVLSSIVGYDIHSQHTVVGSNGWYVKTRKPLKKHQQN
;
A
#
# COMPACT_ATOMS: atom_id res chain seq x y z
N MET A 1 -19.33 8.52 5.38
CA MET A 1 -20.69 7.96 5.18
C MET A 1 -21.79 8.83 5.76
N ARG A 2 -21.74 9.25 7.04
CA ARG A 2 -22.83 10.05 7.65
C ARG A 2 -23.22 11.30 6.85
N ARG A 3 -22.25 12.09 6.35
CA ARG A 3 -22.50 13.25 5.49
C ARG A 3 -23.22 12.86 4.19
N TYR A 4 -22.66 11.90 3.44
CA TYR A 4 -23.31 11.39 2.23
C TYR A 4 -24.71 10.81 2.48
N GLN A 5 -24.92 10.13 3.61
CA GLN A 5 -26.25 9.64 4.01
C GLN A 5 -27.22 10.80 4.27
N TYR A 6 -26.75 11.89 4.86
CA TYR A 6 -27.58 13.05 5.22
C TYR A 6 -27.91 13.96 4.02
N ASN A 7 -26.92 14.35 3.22
CA ASN A 7 -27.10 15.36 2.17
C ASN A 7 -26.55 14.96 0.79
N LYS A 8 -26.13 13.71 0.60
CA LYS A 8 -25.60 13.18 -0.67
C LYS A 8 -24.36 13.92 -1.22
N THR A 9 -23.67 14.72 -0.39
CA THR A 9 -22.43 15.41 -0.77
C THR A 9 -21.18 14.64 -0.38
N PHE A 10 -20.09 14.89 -1.11
CA PHE A 10 -18.75 14.39 -0.81
C PHE A 10 -17.83 15.51 -0.37
N LEU A 11 -16.76 15.13 0.33
CA LEU A 11 -15.62 16.00 0.56
C LEU A 11 -14.44 15.42 -0.18
N PHE A 12 -13.72 16.28 -0.90
CA PHE A 12 -12.49 15.89 -1.58
C PHE A 12 -11.27 16.16 -0.71
N TYR A 13 -10.09 15.70 -1.14
CA TYR A 13 -8.88 15.68 -0.32
C TYR A 13 -8.58 17.03 0.35
N ASN A 14 -8.65 18.13 -0.40
CA ASN A 14 -8.33 19.47 0.12
C ASN A 14 -9.25 19.87 1.29
N GLU A 15 -10.56 19.63 1.15
CA GLU A 15 -11.55 19.92 2.19
C GLU A 15 -11.39 18.98 3.37
N MET A 16 -11.16 17.68 3.12
CA MET A 16 -10.90 16.70 4.18
C MET A 16 -9.63 17.03 4.97
N ALA A 17 -8.56 17.48 4.30
CA ALA A 17 -7.32 17.87 4.95
C ALA A 17 -7.50 19.10 5.85
N ALA A 18 -8.26 20.11 5.39
CA ALA A 18 -8.63 21.27 6.20
C ALA A 18 -9.48 20.85 7.41
N LEU A 19 -10.48 20.00 7.18
CA LEU A 19 -11.36 19.49 8.24
C LEU A 19 -10.60 18.68 9.29
N ILE A 20 -9.66 17.80 8.89
CA ILE A 20 -8.80 17.06 9.84
C ILE A 20 -8.00 18.03 10.74
N ARG A 21 -7.50 19.13 10.17
CA ARG A 21 -6.77 20.16 10.96
C ARG A 21 -7.69 20.83 11.96
N ASP A 22 -8.91 21.18 11.56
CA ASP A 22 -9.86 21.87 12.43
C ASP A 22 -10.45 20.94 13.49
N LEU A 23 -10.71 19.67 13.16
CA LEU A 23 -11.15 18.66 14.13
C LEU A 23 -10.17 18.53 15.30
N LYS A 24 -8.85 18.61 15.06
CA LYS A 24 -7.83 18.54 16.12
C LYS A 24 -7.97 19.64 17.19
N LYS A 25 -8.72 20.71 16.93
CA LYS A 25 -8.95 21.79 17.92
C LYS A 25 -10.00 21.40 18.97
N PHE A 26 -10.92 20.51 18.62
CA PHE A 26 -11.98 20.07 19.51
C PHE A 26 -11.49 18.95 20.44
N GLU A 27 -11.92 18.97 21.69
CA GLU A 27 -11.48 18.03 22.73
C GLU A 27 -11.91 16.58 22.42
N GLU A 28 -13.12 16.40 21.87
CA GLU A 28 -13.64 15.10 21.42
C GLU A 28 -12.69 14.40 20.41
N PHE A 29 -11.98 15.17 19.60
CA PHE A 29 -11.06 14.68 18.59
C PHE A 29 -9.58 14.90 18.94
N SER A 30 -9.28 15.15 20.22
CA SER A 30 -7.91 15.32 20.73
C SER A 30 -7.00 14.13 20.39
N TRP A 31 -7.55 12.92 20.33
CA TRP A 31 -6.85 11.70 19.92
C TRP A 31 -6.23 11.79 18.51
N LEU A 32 -6.74 12.64 17.61
CA LEU A 32 -6.13 12.89 16.30
C LEU A 32 -4.75 13.56 16.39
N LYS A 33 -4.41 14.20 17.52
CA LYS A 33 -3.07 14.78 17.75
C LYS A 33 -2.01 13.71 18.04
N ALA A 34 -2.43 12.57 18.59
CA ALA A 34 -1.56 11.43 18.85
C ALA A 34 -1.17 10.71 17.55
N PHE A 35 -2.02 10.78 16.53
CA PHE A 35 -1.77 10.15 15.25
C PHE A 35 -0.84 10.96 14.34
N ASP A 36 -0.08 10.27 13.50
CA ASP A 36 0.78 10.90 12.50
C ASP A 36 -0.06 11.66 11.46
N SER A 37 0.28 12.93 11.21
CA SER A 37 -0.47 13.78 10.28
C SER A 37 -0.36 13.28 8.85
N ALA A 38 0.79 12.74 8.45
CA ALA A 38 0.99 12.19 7.11
C ALA A 38 0.12 10.96 6.90
N ALA A 39 0.04 10.07 7.91
CA ALA A 39 -0.87 8.93 7.88
C ALA A 39 -2.35 9.34 7.76
N SER A 40 -2.81 10.37 8.49
CA SER A 40 -4.19 10.88 8.34
C SER A 40 -4.47 11.37 6.92
N GLN A 41 -3.52 12.09 6.33
CA GLN A 41 -3.65 12.60 4.97
C GLN A 41 -3.66 11.48 3.93
N GLN A 42 -2.91 10.39 4.14
CA GLN A 42 -2.96 9.22 3.26
C GLN A 42 -4.36 8.57 3.27
N VAL A 43 -4.99 8.44 4.44
CA VAL A 43 -6.37 7.93 4.53
C VAL A 43 -7.35 8.82 3.75
N ALA A 44 -7.20 10.14 3.81
CA ALA A 44 -8.02 11.06 3.03
C ALA A 44 -7.81 10.89 1.50
N ARG A 45 -6.56 10.68 1.05
CA ARG A 45 -6.23 10.44 -0.36
C ARG A 45 -6.75 9.09 -0.86
N ASP A 46 -6.64 8.06 -0.04
CA ASP A 46 -7.15 6.73 -0.36
C ASP A 46 -8.68 6.77 -0.51
N LEU A 47 -9.38 7.48 0.39
CA LEU A 47 -10.84 7.67 0.29
C LEU A 47 -11.24 8.47 -0.96
N GLU A 48 -10.55 9.58 -1.27
CA GLU A 48 -10.81 10.35 -2.48
C GLU A 48 -10.66 9.48 -3.73
N THR A 49 -9.58 8.69 -3.80
CA THR A 49 -9.30 7.81 -4.93
C THR A 49 -10.39 6.76 -5.07
N ALA A 50 -10.80 6.13 -3.96
CA ALA A 50 -11.89 5.16 -3.97
C ALA A 50 -13.22 5.76 -4.44
N LEU A 51 -13.54 6.98 -3.98
CA LEU A 51 -14.74 7.70 -4.44
C LEU A 51 -14.67 8.02 -5.93
N LYS A 52 -13.59 8.65 -6.40
CA LYS A 52 -13.40 8.98 -7.83
C LYS A 52 -13.55 7.74 -8.70
N ASN A 53 -12.91 6.63 -8.31
CA ASN A 53 -13.01 5.40 -9.06
C ASN A 53 -14.42 4.81 -9.07
N SER A 54 -15.20 4.98 -7.99
CA SER A 54 -16.57 4.46 -7.90
C SER A 54 -17.58 5.19 -8.81
N PHE A 55 -17.24 6.41 -9.24
CA PHE A 55 -18.04 7.21 -10.17
C PHE A 55 -17.44 7.27 -11.58
N THR A 56 -16.30 6.62 -11.81
CA THR A 56 -15.68 6.58 -13.14
C THR A 56 -16.39 5.57 -14.02
N GLU A 57 -16.98 6.03 -15.13
CA GLU A 57 -17.63 5.15 -16.11
C GLU A 57 -16.66 4.07 -16.63
N GLY A 58 -17.19 2.85 -16.80
CA GLY A 58 -16.39 1.69 -17.25
C GLY A 58 -15.59 1.00 -16.14
N ARG A 59 -15.61 1.47 -14.89
CA ARG A 59 -15.04 0.73 -13.74
C ARG A 59 -16.11 -0.06 -13.00
N LEU A 60 -15.75 -1.29 -12.60
CA LEU A 60 -16.62 -2.17 -11.79
C LEU A 60 -16.64 -1.80 -10.29
N GLN A 61 -15.93 -0.75 -9.88
CA GLN A 61 -15.76 -0.41 -8.48
C GLN A 61 -17.02 0.28 -7.96
N GLN A 62 -17.63 -0.31 -6.93
CA GLN A 62 -18.81 0.26 -6.27
C GLN A 62 -18.40 1.29 -5.21
N PHE A 63 -19.41 1.95 -4.64
CA PHE A 63 -19.22 2.92 -3.57
C PHE A 63 -18.37 2.33 -2.42
N PRO A 64 -17.36 3.06 -1.92
CA PRO A 64 -16.46 2.53 -0.90
C PRO A 64 -17.20 2.24 0.41
N THR A 65 -17.13 0.98 0.83
CA THR A 65 -17.65 0.49 2.11
C THR A 65 -16.54 -0.20 2.89
N PHE A 66 -16.64 -0.18 4.22
CA PHE A 66 -15.74 -0.98 5.04
C PHE A 66 -16.16 -2.44 4.91
N LYS A 67 -15.31 -3.25 4.24
CA LYS A 67 -15.54 -4.70 4.06
C LYS A 67 -15.64 -5.47 5.38
N ILE A 68 -14.95 -4.98 6.40
CA ILE A 68 -14.87 -5.61 7.73
C ILE A 68 -15.30 -4.56 8.76
N SER A 69 -16.13 -4.97 9.72
CA SER A 69 -16.52 -4.09 10.82
C SER A 69 -15.32 -3.68 11.65
N PHE A 70 -15.36 -2.49 12.27
CA PHE A 70 -14.28 -2.04 13.16
C PHE A 70 -14.00 -3.00 14.31
N LYS A 71 -15.03 -3.73 14.80
CA LYS A 71 -14.87 -4.75 15.86
C LYS A 71 -13.99 -5.91 15.41
N GLN A 72 -14.20 -6.41 14.18
CA GLN A 72 -13.41 -7.50 13.60
C GLN A 72 -12.03 -7.03 13.15
N LYS A 73 -11.90 -5.77 12.71
CA LYS A 73 -10.63 -5.21 12.22
C LYS A 73 -9.53 -5.22 13.28
N LYS A 74 -9.90 -4.89 14.54
CA LYS A 74 -9.03 -4.89 15.72
C LYS A 74 -8.31 -6.21 15.99
N LEU A 75 -8.83 -7.32 15.46
CA LEU A 75 -8.29 -8.66 15.73
C LEU A 75 -7.27 -9.11 14.68
N HIS A 76 -7.44 -8.76 13.40
CA HIS A 76 -6.66 -9.40 12.32
C HIS A 76 -6.26 -8.53 11.13
N ASN A 77 -6.57 -7.22 11.08
CA ASN A 77 -6.31 -6.40 9.87
C ASN A 77 -6.06 -4.91 10.15
N ASP A 78 -5.45 -4.58 11.30
CA ASP A 78 -5.04 -3.21 11.57
C ASP A 78 -3.82 -2.84 10.76
N SER A 79 -3.88 -1.70 10.06
CA SER A 79 -2.80 -1.22 9.22
C SER A 79 -2.83 0.29 9.08
N PHE A 80 -1.66 0.92 8.98
CA PHE A 80 -1.52 2.33 8.63
C PHE A 80 -0.25 2.56 7.82
N ARG A 81 -0.27 3.62 7.00
CA ARG A 81 0.84 4.00 6.12
C ARG A 81 1.46 5.30 6.62
N CYS A 82 2.76 5.25 6.91
CA CYS A 82 3.59 6.42 7.15
C CYS A 82 4.29 6.84 5.87
N VAL A 83 4.44 8.15 5.69
CA VAL A 83 5.18 8.75 4.58
C VAL A 83 6.51 9.26 5.10
N ASN A 84 7.60 8.97 4.41
CA ASN A 84 8.92 9.42 4.82
C ASN A 84 9.14 10.89 4.42
N ASN A 85 8.60 11.79 5.24
CA ASN A 85 8.83 13.22 5.10
C ASN A 85 10.09 13.60 5.87
N SER A 86 11.05 14.26 5.20
CA SER A 86 12.28 14.76 5.84
C SER A 86 13.07 13.70 6.63
N ASN A 87 13.13 12.47 6.11
CA ASN A 87 13.88 11.37 6.71
C ASN A 87 13.38 10.93 8.12
N CYS A 88 12.09 11.10 8.39
CA CYS A 88 11.47 10.67 9.65
C CYS A 88 11.41 9.13 9.80
N ILE A 89 11.40 8.39 8.69
CA ILE A 89 11.43 6.93 8.67
C ILE A 89 12.83 6.47 8.25
N ARG A 90 13.52 5.79 9.17
CA ARG A 90 14.88 5.27 8.96
C ARG A 90 15.08 3.96 9.69
N VAL A 91 15.91 3.09 9.13
CA VAL A 91 16.30 1.82 9.74
C VAL A 91 17.74 1.94 10.22
N GLU A 92 17.95 1.86 11.54
CA GLU A 92 19.26 1.96 12.18
C GLU A 92 19.35 0.90 13.28
N LYS A 93 20.49 0.20 13.41
CA LYS A 93 20.74 -0.77 14.49
C LYS A 93 19.58 -1.78 14.70
N CYS A 94 19.05 -2.34 13.61
CA CYS A 94 17.89 -3.25 13.64
C CYS A 94 16.61 -2.64 14.26
N ALA A 95 16.45 -1.33 14.21
CA ALA A 95 15.23 -0.64 14.61
C ALA A 95 14.76 0.31 13.51
N ILE A 96 13.45 0.47 13.40
CA ILE A 96 12.82 1.45 12.51
C ILE A 96 12.28 2.64 13.31
N GLY A 97 12.56 3.85 12.85
CA GLY A 97 11.90 5.06 13.34
C GLY A 97 10.52 5.21 12.72
N ILE A 98 9.48 5.29 13.53
CA ILE A 98 8.10 5.53 13.10
C ILE A 98 7.63 6.87 13.71
N PRO A 99 7.04 7.78 12.91
CA PRO A 99 6.50 9.04 13.42
C PRO A 99 5.53 8.82 14.59
N LYS A 100 5.60 9.67 15.63
CA LYS A 100 4.82 9.61 16.88
C LYS A 100 5.04 8.39 17.78
N ILE A 101 5.52 7.26 17.25
CA ILE A 101 5.81 6.04 18.02
C ILE A 101 7.26 6.01 18.51
N GLY A 102 8.21 6.48 17.69
CA GLY A 102 9.64 6.43 18.00
C GLY A 102 10.34 5.23 17.37
N LYS A 103 11.42 4.75 18.00
CA LYS A 103 12.24 3.64 17.49
C LYS A 103 11.65 2.30 17.93
N VAL A 104 11.40 1.41 16.97
CA VAL A 104 10.85 0.06 17.21
C VAL A 104 11.82 -0.96 16.66
N ALA A 105 12.22 -1.95 17.48
CA ALA A 105 13.07 -3.03 17.02
C ALA A 105 12.37 -3.88 15.94
N ILE A 106 13.10 -4.23 14.89
CA ILE A 106 12.60 -5.01 13.76
C ILE A 106 13.60 -6.08 13.33
N VAL A 107 13.07 -7.19 12.81
CA VAL A 107 13.87 -8.18 12.08
C VAL A 107 13.91 -7.75 10.61
N LEU A 108 15.07 -7.30 10.14
CA LEU A 108 15.24 -6.87 8.77
C LEU A 108 15.53 -8.08 7.87
N HIS A 109 14.51 -8.53 7.13
CA HIS A 109 14.63 -9.70 6.24
C HIS A 109 15.50 -9.45 5.00
N ARG A 110 15.68 -8.19 4.57
CA ARG A 110 16.43 -7.83 3.36
C ARG A 110 17.16 -6.50 3.55
N LYS A 111 18.37 -6.38 2.98
CA LYS A 111 19.08 -5.10 2.93
C LYS A 111 18.26 -4.06 2.14
N LEU A 112 18.30 -2.80 2.59
CA LEU A 112 17.69 -1.69 1.86
C LEU A 112 18.48 -1.45 0.58
N ALA A 113 17.76 -1.33 -0.54
CA ALA A 113 18.32 -1.07 -1.86
C ALA A 113 18.47 0.43 -2.12
N SER A 114 17.59 1.25 -1.54
CA SER A 114 17.58 2.69 -1.72
C SER A 114 16.79 3.40 -0.61
N LYS A 115 16.47 4.68 -0.81
CA LYS A 115 15.75 5.50 0.15
C LYS A 115 14.31 5.01 0.33
N ILE A 116 13.89 4.91 1.59
CA ILE A 116 12.51 4.57 1.96
C ILE A 116 11.59 5.74 1.60
N LYS A 117 10.53 5.47 0.84
CA LYS A 117 9.47 6.43 0.49
C LYS A 117 8.31 6.36 1.48
N THR A 118 7.82 5.14 1.72
CA THR A 118 6.70 4.90 2.65
C THR A 118 6.96 3.63 3.45
N ALA A 119 6.40 3.59 4.66
CA ALA A 119 6.34 2.38 5.48
C ALA A 119 4.89 2.06 5.79
N THR A 120 4.46 0.83 5.55
CA THR A 120 3.13 0.35 5.94
C THR A 120 3.28 -0.63 7.08
N VAL A 121 2.79 -0.25 8.26
CA VAL A 121 2.75 -1.10 9.45
C VAL A 121 1.41 -1.81 9.44
N GLN A 122 1.41 -3.14 9.53
CA GLN A 122 0.19 -3.93 9.52
C GLN A 122 0.28 -5.14 10.46
N MET A 123 -0.86 -5.53 11.01
CA MET A 123 -1.04 -6.76 11.77
C MET A 123 -1.48 -7.87 10.81
N ARG A 124 -0.73 -8.98 10.80
CA ARG A 124 -1.09 -10.20 10.07
C ARG A 124 -0.88 -11.41 10.96
N HIS A 125 -1.91 -12.25 11.11
CA HIS A 125 -1.86 -13.47 11.92
C HIS A 125 -1.26 -13.26 13.33
N GLY A 126 -1.64 -12.16 14.00
CA GLY A 126 -1.16 -11.84 15.36
C GLY A 126 0.27 -11.29 15.43
N LYS A 127 0.92 -11.05 14.29
CA LYS A 127 2.26 -10.46 14.22
C LYS A 127 2.23 -9.12 13.50
N TRP A 128 3.01 -8.16 14.01
CA TRP A 128 3.23 -6.89 13.34
C TRP A 128 4.32 -7.03 12.28
N GLU A 129 4.03 -6.55 11.08
CA GLU A 129 4.95 -6.51 9.95
C GLU A 129 5.06 -5.07 9.43
N VAL A 130 6.23 -4.73 8.90
CA VAL A 130 6.47 -3.42 8.27
C VAL A 130 6.91 -3.63 6.83
N LEU A 131 6.14 -3.05 5.91
CA LEU A 131 6.42 -3.07 4.48
C LEU A 131 7.06 -1.75 4.08
N LEU A 132 8.29 -1.81 3.57
CA LEU A 132 9.06 -0.64 3.17
C LEU A 132 9.04 -0.50 1.65
N THR A 133 8.44 0.59 1.17
CA THR A 133 8.48 0.96 -0.25
C THR A 133 9.68 1.87 -0.47
N GLN A 134 10.49 1.56 -1.48
CA GLN A 134 11.73 2.27 -1.79
C GLN A 134 11.66 2.86 -3.20
N GLU A 135 12.26 4.02 -3.40
CA GLU A 135 12.42 4.63 -4.74
C GLU A 135 13.73 4.18 -5.35
N VAL A 136 13.67 3.41 -6.43
CA VAL A 136 14.84 2.92 -7.15
C VAL A 136 14.87 3.59 -8.50
N GLU A 137 15.98 4.25 -8.83
CA GLU A 137 16.20 4.79 -10.16
C GLU A 137 16.53 3.64 -11.11
N CYS A 138 15.58 3.29 -11.97
CA CYS A 138 15.83 2.34 -13.05
C CYS A 138 16.50 3.08 -14.19
N LYS A 139 17.82 2.88 -14.37
CA LYS A 139 18.48 3.29 -15.61
C LYS A 139 17.83 2.52 -16.76
N ALA A 140 17.08 3.22 -17.61
CA ALA A 140 16.53 2.63 -18.82
C ALA A 140 17.71 2.13 -19.66
N ALA A 141 17.87 0.81 -19.76
CA ALA A 141 18.87 0.24 -20.63
C ALA A 141 18.45 0.58 -22.06
N LYS A 142 19.09 1.58 -22.68
CA LYS A 142 19.10 1.75 -24.14
C LYS A 142 19.91 0.59 -24.72
N ARG A 143 19.36 -0.61 -24.69
CA ARG A 143 19.91 -1.76 -25.40
C ARG A 143 19.30 -1.77 -26.80
N VAL A 144 20.16 -1.67 -27.80
CA VAL A 144 19.83 -2.25 -29.11
C VAL A 144 19.59 -3.74 -28.85
N LEU A 145 18.36 -4.19 -29.06
CA LEU A 145 18.00 -5.59 -28.83
C LEU A 145 18.64 -6.42 -29.95
N SER A 146 19.68 -7.19 -29.61
CA SER A 146 20.32 -8.12 -30.54
C SER A 146 19.53 -9.41 -30.74
N SER A 147 18.56 -9.68 -29.87
CA SER A 147 17.74 -10.89 -29.89
C SER A 147 16.33 -10.55 -29.42
N ILE A 148 15.33 -11.17 -30.04
CA ILE A 148 13.93 -11.05 -29.65
C ILE A 148 13.60 -12.26 -28.78
N VAL A 149 12.89 -12.03 -27.68
CA VAL A 149 12.41 -13.08 -26.79
C VAL A 149 10.90 -12.95 -26.67
N GLY A 150 10.18 -13.98 -27.09
CA GLY A 150 8.74 -14.12 -26.89
C GLY A 150 8.44 -14.72 -25.52
N TYR A 151 7.45 -14.17 -24.83
CA TYR A 151 6.94 -14.69 -23.57
C TYR A 151 5.51 -15.16 -23.78
N ASP A 152 5.30 -16.48 -23.76
CA ASP A 152 3.99 -17.10 -23.96
C ASP A 152 3.72 -18.15 -22.87
N ILE A 153 2.90 -17.76 -21.90
CA ILE A 153 2.54 -18.59 -20.75
C ILE A 153 1.68 -19.81 -21.16
N HIS A 154 0.98 -19.75 -22.30
CA HIS A 154 0.00 -20.76 -22.68
C HIS A 154 0.55 -21.84 -23.62
N SER A 155 1.78 -21.67 -24.09
CA SER A 155 2.46 -22.69 -24.88
C SER A 155 3.22 -23.69 -24.00
N GLN A 156 3.77 -24.72 -24.63
CA GLN A 156 4.67 -25.66 -23.96
C GLN A 156 5.97 -24.98 -23.48
N HIS A 157 6.34 -23.82 -24.03
CA HIS A 157 7.59 -23.12 -23.75
C HIS A 157 7.28 -21.68 -23.35
N THR A 158 7.38 -21.38 -22.05
CA THR A 158 7.05 -20.06 -21.48
C THR A 158 7.87 -18.93 -22.10
N VAL A 159 9.11 -19.24 -22.48
CA VAL A 159 10.02 -18.27 -23.08
C VAL A 159 10.67 -18.90 -24.29
N VAL A 160 10.66 -18.19 -25.43
CA VAL A 160 11.30 -18.61 -26.68
C VAL A 160 12.13 -17.45 -27.22
N GLY A 161 13.44 -17.63 -27.29
CA GLY A 161 14.38 -16.65 -27.84
C GLY A 161 14.73 -16.95 -29.31
N SER A 162 14.96 -15.89 -30.09
CA SER A 162 15.45 -16.00 -31.48
C SER A 162 16.85 -16.62 -31.59
N ASN A 163 17.56 -16.78 -30.47
CA ASN A 163 18.84 -17.46 -30.33
C ASN A 163 18.72 -18.97 -30.04
N GLY A 164 17.52 -19.55 -30.17
CA GLY A 164 17.27 -20.97 -29.93
C GLY A 164 17.17 -21.35 -28.44
N TRP A 165 17.22 -20.38 -27.53
CA TRP A 165 17.01 -20.62 -26.10
C TRP A 165 15.51 -20.72 -25.78
N TYR A 166 15.11 -21.78 -25.07
CA TYR A 166 13.73 -21.96 -24.65
C TYR A 166 13.63 -22.39 -23.18
N VAL A 167 12.59 -21.90 -22.50
CA VAL A 167 12.24 -22.30 -21.14
C VAL A 167 10.94 -23.07 -21.19
N LYS A 168 10.98 -24.36 -20.85
CA LYS A 168 9.79 -25.20 -20.81
C LYS A 168 8.84 -24.72 -19.71
N THR A 169 7.55 -24.66 -20.04
CA THR A 169 6.52 -24.27 -19.10
C THR A 169 6.48 -25.26 -17.94
N ARG A 170 6.61 -24.75 -16.71
CA ARG A 170 6.42 -25.58 -15.52
C ARG A 170 4.98 -26.06 -15.53
N LYS A 171 4.79 -27.38 -15.42
CA LYS A 171 3.45 -27.95 -15.24
C LYS A 171 2.82 -27.27 -14.02
N PRO A 172 1.56 -26.79 -14.11
CA PRO A 172 0.89 -26.28 -12.93
C PRO A 172 0.95 -27.35 -11.85
N LEU A 173 1.33 -26.95 -10.63
CA LEU A 173 1.19 -27.81 -9.46
C LEU A 173 -0.30 -28.21 -9.42
N LYS A 174 -0.59 -29.51 -9.58
CA LYS A 174 -1.95 -30.02 -9.39
C LYS A 174 -2.42 -29.49 -8.06
N LYS A 175 -3.44 -28.62 -8.06
CA LYS A 175 -4.14 -28.28 -6.81
C LYS A 175 -4.63 -29.61 -6.25
N HIS A 176 -4.14 -30.00 -5.09
CA HIS A 176 -4.90 -30.86 -4.21
C HIS A 176 -6.20 -30.12 -3.93
N GLN A 177 -7.27 -30.49 -4.63
CA GLN A 177 -8.61 -30.35 -4.11
C GLN A 177 -8.72 -31.44 -3.04
N GLN A 178 -8.49 -31.06 -1.79
CA GLN A 178 -8.96 -31.82 -0.65
C GLN A 178 -9.74 -30.85 0.25
N ASN A 179 -11.04 -31.15 0.28
CA ASN A 179 -12.06 -30.90 1.30
C ASN A 179 -12.43 -29.46 1.64
#